data_AF-A0A016TH19-F1
#
_entry.id   AF-A0A016TH19-F1
#
_cell.length_a   1.000
_cell.length_b   1.000
_cell.length_c   1.000
_cell.angle_alpha   90.00
_cell.angle_beta   90.00
_cell.angle_gamma   90.00
#
_symmetry.space_group_name_H-M   'P 1'
#
loop_
_entity.id
_entity.type
_entity.pdbx_description
1 polymer ?
#
loop_
_entity_poly.entity_id
_entity_poly.type
_entity_poly.pdbx_seq_one_letter_code
_entity_poly.pdbx_strand_id
1 'polypeptide(L)'
;MKRIFAVLAALAVIAAREWEECETCRLSVIGTKLFIDIDEKSSVQEISDATCHRLRRIGAKKSAHLCEEIIQKILGNEELMKKIKDNREAGWEKRFCAKELQKKYCKR
;
A
#
# COMPACT_ATOMS: atom_id res chain seq x y z
N MET A 1 -8.61 -17.22 -13.09
CA MET A 1 -9.41 -16.03 -13.51
C MET A 1 -10.21 -15.37 -12.38
N LYS A 2 -10.89 -16.09 -11.47
CA LYS A 2 -11.69 -15.48 -10.37
C LYS A 2 -10.91 -14.67 -9.31
N ARG A 3 -9.59 -14.92 -9.13
CA ARG A 3 -8.77 -14.22 -8.11
C ARG A 3 -8.38 -12.79 -8.47
N ILE A 4 -8.33 -12.46 -9.76
CA ILE A 4 -8.00 -11.12 -10.26
C ILE A 4 -9.16 -10.13 -9.99
N PHE A 5 -10.40 -10.62 -9.96
CA PHE A 5 -11.59 -9.82 -9.68
C PHE A 5 -11.69 -9.37 -8.21
N ALA A 6 -11.15 -10.13 -7.26
CA ALA A 6 -11.12 -9.73 -5.85
C ALA A 6 -10.23 -8.49 -5.63
N VAL A 7 -9.13 -8.40 -6.38
CA VAL A 7 -8.22 -7.24 -6.37
C VAL A 7 -8.92 -6.00 -6.95
N LEU A 8 -9.71 -6.18 -8.01
CA LEU A 8 -10.46 -5.08 -8.65
C LEU A 8 -11.60 -4.55 -7.78
N ALA A 9 -12.30 -5.42 -7.04
CA ALA A 9 -13.42 -5.03 -6.18
C ALA A 9 -12.96 -4.23 -4.95
N ALA A 10 -11.84 -4.60 -4.32
CA ALA A 10 -11.27 -3.82 -3.22
C ALA A 10 -10.84 -2.41 -3.65
N LEU A 11 -10.44 -2.25 -4.92
CA LEU A 11 -10.02 -0.97 -5.47
C LEU A 11 -11.21 -0.11 -5.98
N ALA A 12 -12.40 -0.68 -6.17
CA ALA A 12 -13.55 0.00 -6.79
C ALA A 12 -14.36 0.88 -5.81
N VAL A 13 -14.18 0.72 -4.50
CA VAL A 13 -14.93 1.47 -3.48
C VAL A 13 -14.41 2.90 -3.28
N ILE A 14 -13.21 3.21 -3.78
CA ILE A 14 -12.55 4.52 -3.57
C ILE A 14 -12.83 5.41 -4.78
N ALA A 15 -14.09 5.83 -4.93
CA ALA A 15 -14.53 6.77 -5.95
C ALA A 15 -14.52 8.22 -5.42
N ALA A 16 -13.73 9.06 -6.09
CA ALA A 16 -13.98 10.50 -6.28
C ALA A 16 -13.96 11.47 -5.07
N ARG A 17 -13.26 11.15 -3.99
CA ARG A 17 -12.67 12.17 -3.09
C ARG A 17 -11.16 12.09 -3.20
N GLU A 18 -10.46 13.21 -2.97
CA GLU A 18 -9.00 13.20 -2.83
C GLU A 18 -8.62 11.99 -1.99
N TRP A 19 -7.84 11.07 -2.56
CA TRP A 19 -7.39 9.89 -1.84
C TRP A 19 -6.73 10.37 -0.55
N GLU A 20 -7.40 10.15 0.58
CA GLU A 20 -6.88 10.62 1.86
C GLU A 20 -5.54 9.92 2.09
N GLU A 21 -4.63 10.60 2.78
CA GLU A 21 -3.30 10.03 3.03
C GLU A 21 -3.38 8.66 3.73
N CYS A 22 -4.44 8.44 4.52
CA CYS A 22 -4.77 7.15 5.12
C CYS A 22 -5.07 6.08 4.08
N GLU A 23 -5.91 6.35 3.07
CA GLU A 23 -6.25 5.39 2.02
C GLU A 23 -5.03 5.06 1.15
N THR A 24 -4.25 6.10 0.81
CA THR A 24 -2.99 5.93 0.08
C THR A 24 -2.04 5.02 0.85
N CYS A 25 -1.88 5.28 2.15
CA CYS A 25 -1.03 4.44 2.99
C CYS A 25 -1.54 3.00 3.02
N ARG A 26 -2.82 2.77 3.28
CA ARG A 26 -3.41 1.41 3.32
C ARG A 26 -3.18 0.66 2.02
N LEU A 27 -3.38 1.31 0.87
CA LEU A 27 -3.09 0.72 -0.43
C LEU A 27 -1.61 0.33 -0.54
N SER A 28 -0.69 1.23 -0.19
CA SER A 28 0.75 0.97 -0.24
C SER A 28 1.13 -0.24 0.60
N VAL A 29 0.69 -0.31 1.86
CA VAL A 29 1.09 -1.43 2.74
C VAL A 29 0.49 -2.76 2.28
N ILE A 30 -0.76 -2.75 1.81
CA ILE A 30 -1.41 -3.95 1.26
C ILE A 30 -0.70 -4.39 -0.02
N GLY A 31 -0.42 -3.46 -0.93
CA GLY A 31 0.28 -3.74 -2.18
C GLY A 31 1.66 -4.32 -1.93
N THR A 32 2.44 -3.70 -1.05
CA THR A 32 3.74 -4.22 -0.64
C THR A 32 3.64 -5.62 -0.05
N LYS A 33 2.70 -5.87 0.87
CA LYS A 33 2.50 -7.21 1.44
C LYS A 33 2.20 -8.25 0.36
N LEU A 34 1.25 -7.94 -0.51
CA LEU A 34 0.82 -8.87 -1.55
C LEU A 34 1.97 -9.21 -2.50
N PHE A 35 2.77 -8.22 -2.90
CA PHE A 35 3.92 -8.44 -3.76
C PHE A 35 4.98 -9.29 -3.10
N ILE A 36 5.33 -9.00 -1.85
CA ILE A 36 6.30 -9.79 -1.08
C ILE A 36 5.81 -11.24 -0.90
N ASP A 37 4.52 -11.42 -0.61
CA ASP A 37 3.93 -12.76 -0.43
C ASP A 37 3.90 -13.55 -1.76
N ILE A 38 3.97 -12.87 -2.93
CA ILE A 38 4.03 -13.49 -4.26
C ILE A 38 5.48 -13.75 -4.69
N ASP A 39 6.34 -12.74 -4.56
CA ASP A 39 7.74 -12.75 -4.97
C ASP A 39 8.59 -11.86 -4.05
N GLU A 40 9.30 -12.49 -3.12
CA GLU A 40 10.19 -11.80 -2.19
C GLU A 40 11.39 -11.11 -2.85
N LYS A 41 11.68 -11.41 -4.13
CA LYS A 41 12.80 -10.83 -4.87
C LYS A 41 12.43 -9.61 -5.70
N SER A 42 11.14 -9.25 -5.74
CA SER A 42 10.66 -8.08 -6.46
C SER A 42 11.38 -6.82 -5.97
N SER A 43 11.88 -6.04 -6.90
CA SER A 43 12.56 -4.78 -6.62
C SER A 43 11.60 -3.72 -6.10
N VAL A 44 12.14 -2.71 -5.41
CA VAL A 44 11.37 -1.53 -4.95
C VAL A 44 10.60 -0.91 -6.11
N GLN A 45 11.21 -0.83 -7.28
CA GLN A 45 10.61 -0.22 -8.47
C GLN A 45 9.42 -1.06 -8.98
N GLU A 46 9.55 -2.39 -9.04
CA GLU A 46 8.47 -3.27 -9.49
C GLU A 46 7.27 -3.22 -8.55
N ILE A 47 7.52 -3.28 -7.23
CA ILE A 47 6.46 -3.19 -6.21
C ILE A 47 5.76 -1.82 -6.28
N SER A 48 6.54 -0.76 -6.42
CA SER A 48 6.06 0.61 -6.51
C SER A 48 5.24 0.85 -7.76
N ASP A 49 5.74 0.43 -8.92
CA ASP A 49 5.04 0.58 -10.19
C ASP A 49 3.74 -0.22 -10.17
N ALA A 50 3.75 -1.47 -9.73
CA ALA A 50 2.52 -2.24 -9.69
C ALA A 50 1.48 -1.70 -8.70
N THR A 51 1.92 -1.24 -7.52
CA THR A 51 1.02 -0.74 -6.47
C THR A 51 0.47 0.65 -6.78
N CYS A 52 1.34 1.58 -7.20
CA CYS A 52 1.01 2.99 -7.36
C CYS A 52 0.50 3.34 -8.78
N HIS A 53 0.66 2.45 -9.77
CA HIS A 53 0.25 2.72 -11.16
C HIS A 53 -1.23 3.11 -11.30
N ARG A 54 -2.13 2.55 -10.50
CA ARG A 54 -3.56 2.94 -10.54
C ARG A 54 -3.74 4.41 -10.14
N LEU A 55 -3.01 4.89 -9.14
CA LEU A 55 -3.06 6.30 -8.69
C LEU A 55 -2.54 7.24 -9.78
N ARG A 56 -1.47 6.83 -10.49
CA ARG A 56 -0.97 7.57 -11.66
C ARG A 56 -2.03 7.62 -12.77
N ARG A 57 -2.68 6.49 -13.08
CA ARG A 57 -3.70 6.39 -14.15
C ARG A 57 -4.95 7.23 -13.90
N ILE A 58 -5.39 7.38 -12.65
CA ILE A 58 -6.55 8.20 -12.31
C ILE A 58 -6.20 9.69 -12.09
N GLY A 59 -4.95 10.09 -12.35
CA GLY A 59 -4.50 11.48 -12.22
C GLY A 59 -4.25 11.95 -10.78
N ALA A 60 -4.25 11.03 -9.79
CA ALA A 60 -4.02 11.34 -8.38
C ALA A 60 -2.51 11.51 -8.08
N LYS A 61 -1.86 12.50 -8.69
CA LYS A 61 -0.40 12.69 -8.66
C LYS A 61 0.18 12.75 -7.24
N LYS A 62 -0.46 13.50 -6.32
CA LYS A 62 -0.02 13.61 -4.92
C LYS A 62 -0.06 12.25 -4.21
N SER A 63 -1.15 11.51 -4.37
CA SER A 63 -1.32 10.18 -3.79
C SER A 63 -0.37 9.17 -4.41
N ALA A 64 -0.11 9.25 -5.72
CA ALA A 64 0.86 8.39 -6.38
C ALA A 64 2.28 8.61 -5.82
N HIS A 65 2.69 9.87 -5.67
CA HIS A 65 3.98 10.20 -5.07
C HIS A 65 4.07 9.72 -3.61
N LEU A 66 3.03 9.98 -2.82
CA LEU A 66 2.97 9.49 -1.44
C LEU A 66 3.04 7.95 -1.36
N CYS A 67 2.39 7.26 -2.30
CA CYS A 67 2.43 5.80 -2.38
C CYS A 67 3.86 5.30 -2.60
N GLU A 68 4.60 5.92 -3.52
CA GLU A 68 6.02 5.60 -3.80
C GLU A 68 6.90 5.83 -2.56
N GLU A 69 6.73 6.96 -1.88
CA GLU A 69 7.47 7.27 -0.66
C GLU A 69 7.23 6.23 0.45
N ILE A 70 5.98 5.81 0.65
CA ILE A 70 5.63 4.83 1.69
C ILE A 70 6.27 3.47 1.36
N ILE A 71 6.22 3.05 0.10
CA ILE A 71 6.82 1.78 -0.34
C ILE A 71 8.35 1.83 -0.14
N GLN A 72 9.01 2.91 -0.53
CA GLN A 72 10.44 3.07 -0.31
C GLN A 72 10.81 3.02 1.19
N LYS A 73 10.03 3.69 2.05
CA LYS A 73 10.23 3.67 3.51
C LYS A 73 10.08 2.27 4.10
N ILE A 74 9.09 1.52 3.63
CA ILE A 74 8.86 0.14 4.07
C ILE A 74 10.02 -0.73 3.63
N LEU A 75 10.33 -0.77 2.33
CA LEU A 75 11.32 -1.69 1.77
C LEU A 75 12.75 -1.35 2.22
N GLY A 76 13.03 -0.09 2.55
CA GLY A 76 14.29 0.35 3.14
C GLY A 76 14.43 0.11 4.64
N ASN A 77 13.43 -0.49 5.30
CA ASN A 77 13.43 -0.75 6.73
C ASN A 77 13.03 -2.21 7.04
N GLU A 78 13.99 -3.01 7.48
CA GLU A 78 13.79 -4.44 7.77
C GLU A 78 12.75 -4.70 8.87
N GLU A 79 12.64 -3.80 9.86
CA GLU A 79 11.66 -3.93 10.95
C GLU A 79 10.22 -3.75 10.42
N LEU A 80 10.01 -2.72 9.59
CA LEU A 80 8.71 -2.48 8.94
C LEU A 80 8.35 -3.63 8.00
N MET A 81 9.32 -4.12 7.24
CA MET A 81 9.18 -5.29 6.37
C MET A 81 8.73 -6.51 7.15
N LYS A 82 9.40 -6.81 8.26
CA LYS A 82 9.03 -7.94 9.12
C LYS A 82 7.62 -7.80 9.67
N LYS A 83 7.24 -6.62 10.16
CA LYS A 83 5.88 -6.34 10.66
C LYS A 83 4.82 -6.54 9.59
N ILE A 84 5.10 -6.22 8.33
CA ILE A 84 4.18 -6.44 7.20
C ILE A 84 4.10 -7.93 6.84
N LYS A 85 5.25 -8.60 6.76
CA LYS A 85 5.32 -10.04 6.46
C LYS A 85 4.57 -10.86 7.51
N ASP A 86 4.75 -10.55 8.79
CA ASP A 86 4.22 -11.33 9.90
C ASP A 86 2.75 -11.01 10.21
N ASN A 87 2.20 -9.90 9.70
CA ASN A 87 0.81 -9.55 9.97
C ASN A 87 -0.18 -10.52 9.29
N ARG A 88 -1.19 -10.93 10.05
CA ARG A 88 -2.28 -11.84 9.62
C ARG A 88 -3.67 -11.31 10.00
N GLU A 89 -3.74 -10.22 10.76
CA GLU A 89 -5.00 -9.71 11.31
C GLU A 89 -5.79 -8.96 10.24
N ALA A 90 -7.10 -9.14 10.17
CA ALA A 90 -7.91 -8.30 9.29
C ALA A 90 -7.86 -6.81 9.71
N GLY A 91 -7.77 -5.90 8.75
CA GLY A 91 -7.75 -4.45 9.00
C GLY A 91 -6.47 -3.92 9.63
N TRP A 92 -5.40 -4.73 9.68
CA TRP A 92 -4.10 -4.37 10.25
C TRP A 92 -3.46 -3.16 9.57
N GLU A 93 -3.73 -2.96 8.28
CA GLU A 93 -3.15 -1.89 7.48
C GLU A 93 -3.50 -0.50 8.05
N LYS A 94 -4.71 -0.32 8.62
CA LYS A 94 -5.10 0.94 9.25
C LYS A 94 -4.28 1.20 10.51
N ARG A 95 -4.06 0.16 11.33
CA ARG A 95 -3.23 0.27 12.54
C ARG A 95 -1.78 0.55 12.18
N PHE A 96 -1.27 -0.13 11.16
CA PHE A 96 0.09 0.08 10.64
C PHE A 96 0.28 1.54 10.21
N CYS A 97 -0.62 2.06 9.38
CA CYS A 97 -0.62 3.45 8.92
C CYS A 97 -0.82 4.50 10.03
N ALA A 98 -1.35 4.11 11.18
CA ALA A 98 -1.54 5.00 12.33
C ALA A 98 -0.40 4.95 13.36
N LYS A 99 0.44 3.91 13.35
CA LYS A 99 1.40 3.64 14.43
C LYS A 99 2.84 3.41 13.98
N GLU A 100 3.05 2.71 12.87
CA GLU A 100 4.36 2.18 12.50
C GLU A 100 5.15 3.13 11.60
N LEU A 101 4.45 4.00 10.87
CA LEU A 101 5.08 5.00 10.02
C LEU A 101 5.30 6.32 10.79
N GLN A 102 6.40 7.01 10.49
CA GLN A 102 6.76 8.28 11.14
C GLN A 102 5.64 9.32 11.06
N LYS A 103 4.96 9.38 9.91
CA LYS A 103 3.75 10.18 9.73
C LYS A 103 2.53 9.32 10.03
N LYS A 104 1.63 9.85 10.87
CA LYS A 104 0.33 9.22 11.18
C LYS A 104 -0.65 9.48 10.04
N TYR A 105 -0.57 8.65 9.01
CA TYR A 105 -1.42 8.77 7.82
C TYR A 105 -2.89 8.52 8.14
N CYS A 106 -3.17 7.65 9.11
CA CYS A 106 -4.52 7.38 9.60
C CYS A 106 -4.73 7.92 11.02
N LYS A 107 -5.92 8.46 11.30
CA LYS A 107 -6.38 8.72 12.67
C LYS A 107 -6.64 7.38 13.38
N ARG A 108 -6.30 7.32 14.68
CA ARG A 108 -6.59 6.16 15.53
C ARG A 108 -8.09 6.01 15.76
#